data_AF-A0A357EYD2-F1
#
_entry.id   AF-A0A357EYD2-F1
#
_cell.length_a   1.000
_cell.length_b   1.000
_cell.length_c   1.000
_cell.angle_alpha   90.00
_cell.angle_beta   90.00
_cell.angle_gamma   90.00
#
_symmetry.space_group_name_H-M   'P 1'
#
loop_
_entity.id
_entity.type
_entity.pdbx_description
1 polymer ?
#
loop_
_entity_poly.entity_id
_entity_poly.type
_entity_poly.pdbx_seq_one_letter_code
_entity_poly.pdbx_strand_id
1 'polypeptide(L)'
;AGVRLTIREGQIEGVTDDIDAGDIELAKSEALTEGGKLNAVKIAKPVFVLEPSGRYRATADMSLGGGIVGTVPLGAAAAKVEIDNDRAKLTDISADVMDGRLSGTASISLSGADASRVDAEFTGLDLSKLAAVQVGRVIPLDGKADGTVNLSFSGTDLATTSGEIQASLSANAGNADDGNIPLNGRIEL
;
A
#
# COMPACT_ATOMS: atom_id res chain seq x y z
N ALA A 1 9.36 25.17 -10.57
CA ALA A 1 9.26 23.90 -11.31
C ALA A 1 9.73 24.14 -12.74
N GLY A 2 10.94 23.68 -13.05
CA GLY A 2 11.43 23.55 -14.41
C GLY A 2 10.95 22.24 -15.03
N VAL A 3 10.65 22.27 -16.32
CA VAL A 3 10.36 21.08 -17.13
C VAL A 3 11.41 21.02 -18.23
N ARG A 4 12.06 19.87 -18.40
CA ARG A 4 12.95 19.59 -19.51
C ARG A 4 12.28 18.62 -20.47
N LEU A 5 12.19 19.01 -21.73
CA LEU A 5 11.63 18.18 -22.80
C LEU A 5 12.71 17.80 -23.80
N THR A 6 12.72 16.53 -24.22
CA THR A 6 13.58 15.99 -25.27
C THR A 6 12.70 15.27 -26.30
N ILE A 7 12.90 15.56 -27.59
CA ILE A 7 12.20 14.88 -28.68
C ILE A 7 13.24 14.18 -29.55
N ARG A 8 13.09 12.88 -29.76
CA ARG A 8 13.97 12.05 -30.60
C ARG A 8 13.15 11.01 -31.35
N GLU A 9 13.25 10.99 -32.66
CA GLU A 9 12.58 9.97 -33.50
C GLU A 9 11.06 9.85 -33.23
N GLY A 10 10.41 10.97 -32.89
CA GLY A 10 8.99 11.03 -32.55
C GLY A 10 8.64 10.61 -31.11
N GLN A 11 9.60 10.09 -30.34
CA GLN A 11 9.46 9.90 -28.90
C GLN A 11 9.64 11.24 -28.19
N ILE A 12 8.75 11.52 -27.24
CA ILE A 12 8.81 12.68 -26.36
C ILE A 12 9.17 12.20 -24.96
N GLU A 13 10.23 12.75 -24.38
CA GLU A 13 10.62 12.53 -22.99
C GLU A 13 10.53 13.85 -22.23
N GLY A 14 9.83 13.84 -21.10
CA GLY A 14 9.70 14.96 -20.18
C GLY A 14 10.23 14.59 -18.80
N VAL A 15 11.05 15.46 -18.23
CA VAL A 15 11.53 15.36 -16.85
C VAL A 15 11.16 16.64 -16.12
N THR A 16 10.69 16.55 -14.89
CA THR A 16 10.40 17.72 -14.06
C THR A 16 11.22 17.69 -12.78
N ASP A 17 11.25 18.83 -12.09
CA ASP A 17 11.68 18.85 -10.69
C ASP A 17 10.78 17.95 -9.83
N ASP A 18 11.26 17.62 -8.63
CA ASP A 18 10.48 16.94 -7.61
C ASP A 18 9.18 17.71 -7.31
N ILE A 19 8.10 16.98 -7.08
CA ILE A 19 6.78 17.50 -6.81
C ILE A 19 6.47 17.26 -5.33
N ASP A 20 6.26 18.35 -4.59
CA ASP A 20 5.67 18.30 -3.26
C ASP A 20 4.14 18.43 -3.41
N ALA A 21 3.44 17.31 -3.27
CA ALA A 21 1.99 17.26 -3.38
C ALA A 21 1.29 17.63 -2.06
N GLY A 22 2.04 17.74 -0.97
CA GLY A 22 1.49 18.05 0.35
C GLY A 22 0.55 16.97 0.86
N ASP A 23 -0.56 17.40 1.47
CA ASP A 23 -1.57 16.50 2.02
C ASP A 23 -2.62 16.16 0.95
N ILE A 24 -2.96 14.87 0.84
CA ILE A 24 -3.92 14.35 -0.13
C ILE A 24 -5.10 13.72 0.61
N GLU A 25 -6.32 14.09 0.23
CA GLU A 25 -7.53 13.43 0.68
C GLU A 25 -7.91 12.29 -0.29
N LEU A 26 -8.12 11.09 0.25
CA LEU A 26 -8.59 9.94 -0.50
C LEU A 26 -10.11 9.90 -0.41
N ALA A 27 -10.75 10.09 -1.56
CA ALA A 27 -12.21 10.07 -1.66
C ALA A 27 -12.77 8.69 -1.27
N LYS A 28 -13.95 8.71 -0.65
CA LYS A 28 -14.72 7.49 -0.39
C LYS A 28 -15.11 6.82 -1.70
N SER A 29 -15.05 5.50 -1.73
CA SER A 29 -15.50 4.68 -2.85
C SER A 29 -16.12 3.38 -2.34
N GLU A 30 -16.70 2.58 -3.24
CA GLU A 30 -17.18 1.24 -2.89
C GLU A 30 -16.07 0.37 -2.30
N ALA A 31 -14.85 0.53 -2.79
CA ALA A 31 -13.64 -0.18 -2.33
C ALA A 31 -12.99 0.45 -1.09
N LEU A 32 -13.22 1.74 -0.84
CA LEU A 32 -12.64 2.50 0.28
C LEU A 32 -13.75 3.33 0.95
N THR A 33 -14.65 2.67 1.66
CA THR A 33 -15.87 3.28 2.21
C THR A 33 -15.60 4.39 3.22
N GLU A 34 -14.49 4.30 3.94
CA GLU A 34 -14.07 5.28 4.95
C GLU A 34 -13.19 6.39 4.35
N GLY A 35 -12.74 6.27 3.10
CA GLY A 35 -11.81 7.21 2.47
C GLY A 35 -10.43 7.18 3.14
N GLY A 36 -9.76 8.33 3.18
CA GLY A 36 -8.48 8.44 3.89
C GLY A 36 -7.80 9.80 3.73
N LYS A 37 -6.64 9.94 4.36
CA LYS A 37 -5.78 11.10 4.24
C LYS A 37 -4.32 10.65 4.19
N LEU A 38 -3.57 11.13 3.21
CA LEU A 38 -2.12 10.97 3.13
C LEU A 38 -1.47 12.33 3.44
N ASN A 39 -0.37 12.32 4.19
CA ASN A 39 0.34 13.52 4.60
C ASN A 39 1.73 13.58 3.95
N ALA A 40 2.17 14.79 3.62
CA ALA A 40 3.51 15.05 3.08
C ALA A 40 3.90 14.15 1.89
N VAL A 41 3.00 14.01 0.91
CA VAL A 41 3.21 13.21 -0.29
C VAL A 41 4.20 13.90 -1.22
N LYS A 42 5.21 13.17 -1.66
CA LYS A 42 6.27 13.66 -2.55
C LYS A 42 6.49 12.70 -3.71
N ILE A 43 6.74 13.27 -4.89
CA ILE A 43 7.08 12.55 -6.12
C ILE A 43 8.44 13.06 -6.57
N ALA A 44 9.47 12.25 -6.42
CA ALA A 44 10.83 12.58 -6.78
C ALA A 44 11.21 12.01 -8.15
N LYS A 45 12.01 12.78 -8.89
CA LYS A 45 12.56 12.41 -10.20
C LYS A 45 11.51 11.87 -11.20
N PRO A 46 10.38 12.55 -11.40
CA PRO A 46 9.38 12.10 -12.36
C PRO A 46 9.94 12.17 -13.80
N VAL A 47 9.74 11.09 -14.54
CA VAL A 47 10.06 10.97 -15.97
C VAL A 47 8.83 10.49 -16.71
N PHE A 48 8.50 11.18 -17.80
CA PHE A 48 7.37 10.88 -18.67
C PHE A 48 7.89 10.59 -20.06
N VAL A 49 7.43 9.50 -20.67
CA VAL A 49 7.77 9.11 -22.04
C VAL A 49 6.48 8.92 -22.81
N LEU A 50 6.38 9.51 -23.99
CA LEU A 50 5.33 9.27 -24.97
C LEU A 50 5.98 8.77 -26.26
N GLU A 51 5.63 7.56 -26.67
CA GLU A 51 6.08 6.96 -27.91
C GLU A 51 5.22 7.41 -29.11
N PRO A 52 5.75 7.36 -30.35
CA PRO A 52 4.97 7.63 -31.57
C PRO A 52 3.71 6.77 -31.71
N SER A 53 3.73 5.58 -31.10
CA SER A 53 2.61 4.63 -31.05
C SER A 53 1.43 5.13 -30.21
N GLY A 54 1.59 6.21 -29.45
CA GLY A 54 0.64 6.68 -28.45
C GLY A 54 0.76 5.97 -27.10
N ARG A 55 1.68 5.00 -26.97
CA ARG A 55 2.01 4.42 -25.67
C ARG A 55 2.73 5.44 -24.80
N TYR A 56 2.36 5.49 -23.53
CA TYR A 56 3.01 6.34 -22.55
C TYR A 56 3.61 5.52 -21.42
N ARG A 57 4.61 6.08 -20.76
CA ARG A 57 5.19 5.58 -19.51
C ARG A 57 5.53 6.74 -18.60
N ALA A 58 5.10 6.68 -17.35
CA ALA A 58 5.48 7.60 -16.29
C ALA A 58 6.23 6.84 -15.20
N THR A 59 7.37 7.32 -14.75
CA THR A 59 8.13 6.72 -13.64
C THR A 59 8.51 7.77 -12.61
N ALA A 60 8.49 7.41 -11.32
CA ALA A 60 8.94 8.28 -10.24
C ALA A 60 9.28 7.48 -8.96
N ASP A 61 10.05 8.10 -8.07
CA ASP A 61 10.18 7.65 -6.68
C ASP A 61 9.11 8.38 -5.85
N MET A 62 8.16 7.66 -5.23
CA MET A 62 7.11 8.27 -4.40
C MET A 62 7.37 8.05 -2.91
N SER A 63 6.96 9.02 -2.09
CA SER A 63 6.95 8.88 -0.63
C SER A 63 5.80 9.64 0.01
N LEU A 64 5.46 9.25 1.24
CA LEU A 64 4.52 9.93 2.13
C LEU A 64 5.08 9.92 3.55
N GLY A 65 4.73 10.94 4.34
CA GLY A 65 5.15 11.06 5.74
C GLY A 65 4.26 10.31 6.73
N GLY A 66 3.07 9.92 6.31
CA GLY A 66 2.09 9.20 7.12
C GLY A 66 0.68 9.39 6.59
N GLY A 67 -0.31 8.87 7.30
CA GLY A 67 -1.70 9.03 6.91
C GLY A 67 -2.63 8.04 7.60
N ILE A 68 -3.86 8.00 7.11
CA ILE A 68 -4.84 6.98 7.46
C ILE A 68 -5.51 6.54 6.16
N VAL A 69 -5.58 5.23 5.93
CA VAL A 69 -6.37 4.65 4.84
C VAL A 69 -7.44 3.78 5.47
N GLY A 70 -8.69 4.17 5.25
CA GLY A 70 -9.82 3.64 5.98
C GLY A 70 -9.70 3.86 7.49
N THR A 71 -9.52 2.79 8.25
CA THR A 71 -9.28 2.84 9.71
C THR A 71 -7.82 2.56 10.08
N VAL A 72 -6.96 2.28 9.10
CA VAL A 72 -5.58 1.85 9.35
C VAL A 72 -4.65 3.07 9.33
N PRO A 73 -3.99 3.38 10.45
CA PRO A 73 -2.95 4.40 10.47
C PRO A 73 -1.72 3.92 9.72
N LEU A 74 -1.18 4.79 8.87
CA LEU A 74 0.05 4.60 8.13
C LEU A 74 1.11 5.56 8.65
N GLY A 75 2.30 5.03 8.89
CA GLY A 75 3.52 5.83 9.07
C GLY A 75 4.14 6.18 7.72
N ALA A 76 5.43 6.53 7.74
CA ALA A 76 6.14 6.90 6.52
C ALA A 76 6.15 5.73 5.53
N ALA A 77 6.00 6.03 4.24
CA ALA A 77 6.08 5.02 3.19
C ALA A 77 6.79 5.56 1.95
N ALA A 78 7.39 4.65 1.19
CA ALA A 78 8.03 4.93 -0.09
C ALA A 78 7.84 3.76 -1.07
N ALA A 79 7.86 4.06 -2.36
CA ALA A 79 7.84 3.08 -3.44
C ALA A 79 8.41 3.70 -4.72
N LYS A 80 8.91 2.86 -5.62
CA LYS A 80 9.14 3.24 -7.02
C LYS A 80 7.89 2.95 -7.81
N VAL A 81 7.50 3.88 -8.67
CA VAL A 81 6.26 3.80 -9.44
C VAL A 81 6.59 3.82 -10.93
N GLU A 82 5.98 2.91 -11.68
CA GLU A 82 5.94 2.90 -13.14
C GLU A 82 4.50 2.74 -13.58
N ILE A 83 3.98 3.65 -14.39
CA ILE A 83 2.62 3.60 -14.93
C ILE A 83 2.72 3.65 -16.45
N ASP A 84 2.06 2.73 -17.13
CA ASP A 84 1.83 2.78 -18.57
C ASP A 84 0.34 2.65 -18.89
N ASN A 85 0.01 2.50 -20.17
CA ASN A 85 -1.36 2.35 -20.65
C ASN A 85 -2.13 1.18 -20.01
N ASP A 86 -1.43 0.12 -19.64
CA ASP A 86 -2.02 -1.15 -19.27
C ASP A 86 -1.93 -1.40 -17.76
N ARG A 87 -0.93 -0.81 -17.10
CA ARG A 87 -0.55 -1.20 -15.74
C ARG A 87 0.11 -0.09 -14.93
N ALA A 88 -0.21 -0.04 -13.65
CA ALA A 88 0.58 0.66 -12.64
C ALA A 88 1.37 -0.36 -11.81
N LYS A 89 2.69 -0.21 -11.73
CA LYS A 89 3.58 -1.04 -10.94
C LYS A 89 4.18 -0.22 -9.81
N LEU A 90 4.16 -0.78 -8.62
CA LEU A 90 4.84 -0.27 -7.45
C LEU A 90 5.89 -1.31 -7.05
N THR A 91 7.16 -0.91 -7.03
CA THR A 91 8.27 -1.76 -6.59
C THR A 91 9.00 -1.11 -5.43
N ASP A 92 9.81 -1.90 -4.72
CA ASP A 92 10.53 -1.43 -3.53
C ASP A 92 9.60 -0.74 -2.53
N ILE A 93 8.37 -1.25 -2.38
CA ILE A 93 7.41 -0.72 -1.41
C ILE A 93 8.03 -0.91 -0.03
N SER A 94 8.03 0.15 0.77
CA SER A 94 8.37 0.06 2.17
C SER A 94 7.53 1.06 2.96
N ALA A 95 6.84 0.58 3.98
CA ALA A 95 5.92 1.37 4.78
C ALA A 95 6.02 1.02 6.26
N ASP A 96 5.88 2.01 7.12
CA ASP A 96 5.64 1.80 8.54
C ASP A 96 4.12 1.67 8.74
N VAL A 97 3.68 0.56 9.33
CA VAL A 97 2.26 0.25 9.55
C VAL A 97 2.11 -0.34 10.94
N MET A 98 1.21 0.23 11.75
CA MET A 98 0.95 -0.25 13.12
C MET A 98 2.24 -0.47 13.94
N ASP A 99 3.15 0.52 13.95
CA ASP A 99 4.47 0.46 14.62
C ASP A 99 5.40 -0.71 14.17
N GLY A 100 5.02 -1.44 13.11
CA GLY A 100 5.82 -2.42 12.41
C GLY A 100 6.18 -1.94 11.00
N ARG A 101 6.63 -2.88 10.16
CA ARG A 101 7.10 -2.59 8.81
C ARG A 101 6.48 -3.51 7.78
N LEU A 102 6.14 -2.96 6.62
CA LEU A 102 5.69 -3.68 5.43
C LEU A 102 6.66 -3.41 4.29
N SER A 103 7.00 -4.46 3.53
CA SER A 103 7.77 -4.38 2.28
C SER A 103 7.11 -5.20 1.18
N GLY A 104 7.29 -4.81 -0.09
CA GLY A 104 6.73 -5.60 -1.18
C GLY A 104 6.69 -4.94 -2.55
N THR A 105 5.79 -5.47 -3.38
CA THR A 105 5.49 -4.98 -4.72
C THR A 105 3.99 -5.06 -4.99
N ALA A 106 3.51 -4.23 -5.90
CA ALA A 106 2.13 -4.28 -6.39
C ALA A 106 2.09 -4.00 -7.89
N SER A 107 1.10 -4.56 -8.56
CA SER A 107 0.92 -4.47 -10.00
C SER A 107 -0.57 -4.41 -10.30
N ILE A 108 -1.06 -3.25 -10.72
CA ILE A 108 -2.47 -2.97 -10.92
C ILE A 108 -2.76 -2.92 -12.42
N SER A 109 -3.58 -3.84 -12.93
CA SER A 109 -4.06 -3.79 -14.31
C SER A 109 -5.11 -2.69 -14.47
N LEU A 110 -4.82 -1.73 -15.35
CA LEU A 110 -5.69 -0.59 -15.66
C LEU A 110 -6.63 -0.90 -16.82
N SER A 111 -6.23 -1.79 -17.72
CA SER A 111 -7.03 -2.20 -18.88
C SER A 111 -8.12 -3.22 -18.55
N GLY A 112 -8.08 -3.83 -17.35
CA GLY A 112 -9.04 -4.85 -16.90
C GLY A 112 -8.88 -6.22 -17.57
N ALA A 113 -7.95 -6.37 -18.51
CA ALA A 113 -7.71 -7.62 -19.23
C ALA A 113 -6.93 -8.66 -18.41
N ASP A 114 -6.15 -8.20 -17.44
CA ASP A 114 -5.32 -9.03 -16.58
C ASP A 114 -5.70 -8.90 -15.11
N ALA A 115 -5.25 -9.86 -14.31
CA ALA A 115 -5.26 -9.71 -12.86
C ALA A 115 -4.23 -8.66 -12.39
N SER A 116 -4.63 -7.94 -11.36
CA SER A 116 -3.75 -7.22 -10.46
C SER A 116 -3.16 -8.16 -9.42
N ARG A 117 -1.99 -7.81 -8.89
CA ARG A 117 -1.27 -8.59 -7.88
C ARG A 117 -0.65 -7.70 -6.81
N VAL A 118 -0.61 -8.21 -5.59
CA VAL A 118 0.08 -7.62 -4.45
C VAL A 118 0.88 -8.72 -3.78
N ASP A 119 2.17 -8.48 -3.62
CA ASP A 119 3.12 -9.40 -2.98
C ASP A 119 3.86 -8.62 -1.90
N ALA A 120 3.61 -8.93 -0.64
CA ALA A 120 4.18 -8.20 0.47
C ALA A 120 4.56 -9.12 1.65
N GLU A 121 5.47 -8.62 2.47
CA GLU A 121 5.82 -9.15 3.77
C GLU A 121 5.61 -8.07 4.81
N PHE A 122 5.23 -8.46 6.03
CA PHE A 122 5.14 -7.56 7.16
C PHE A 122 5.85 -8.15 8.36
N THR A 123 6.43 -7.27 9.17
CA THR A 123 7.15 -7.66 10.38
C THR A 123 6.80 -6.75 11.55
N GLY A 124 6.60 -7.37 12.70
CA GLY A 124 6.40 -6.71 13.98
C GLY A 124 5.17 -5.80 14.05
N LEU A 125 4.11 -6.08 13.29
CA LEU A 125 2.88 -5.29 13.36
C LEU A 125 2.29 -5.36 14.77
N ASP A 126 2.15 -4.21 15.43
CA ASP A 126 1.59 -4.11 16.78
C ASP A 126 0.07 -4.24 16.74
N LEU A 127 -0.43 -5.40 17.17
CA LEU A 127 -1.86 -5.69 17.16
C LEU A 127 -2.64 -4.90 18.20
N SER A 128 -1.98 -4.24 19.16
CA SER A 128 -2.68 -3.34 20.11
C SER A 128 -3.32 -2.16 19.39
N LYS A 129 -2.88 -1.86 18.17
CA LYS A 129 -3.47 -0.85 17.27
C LYS A 129 -4.75 -1.33 16.59
N LEU A 130 -5.04 -2.63 16.60
CA LEU A 130 -6.29 -3.18 16.10
C LEU A 130 -7.32 -3.19 17.23
N ALA A 131 -8.38 -2.40 17.08
CA ALA A 131 -9.55 -2.54 17.92
C ALA A 131 -10.35 -3.79 17.48
N ALA A 132 -10.16 -4.92 18.15
CA ALA A 132 -10.99 -6.09 17.93
C ALA A 132 -12.32 -5.94 18.70
N VAL A 133 -13.42 -5.73 17.97
CA VAL A 133 -14.78 -5.79 18.51
C VAL A 133 -15.30 -7.22 18.34
N GLN A 134 -15.25 -8.04 19.39
CA GLN A 134 -15.99 -9.29 19.45
C GLN A 134 -17.18 -9.14 20.39
N VAL A 135 -18.39 -9.36 19.86
CA VAL A 135 -19.64 -9.58 20.64
C VAL A 135 -19.77 -8.66 21.86
N GLY A 136 -19.66 -7.34 21.64
CA GLY A 136 -19.90 -6.32 22.66
C GLY A 136 -18.80 -6.13 23.72
N ARG A 137 -17.64 -6.77 23.59
CA ARG A 137 -16.47 -6.53 24.46
C ARG A 137 -15.23 -6.23 23.62
N VAL A 138 -14.52 -5.16 23.98
CA VAL A 138 -13.19 -4.85 23.43
C VAL A 138 -12.21 -5.78 24.13
N ILE A 139 -11.62 -6.71 23.40
CA ILE A 139 -10.51 -7.52 23.90
C ILE A 139 -9.24 -6.84 23.36
N PRO A 140 -8.44 -6.14 24.20
CA PRO A 140 -7.16 -5.63 23.76
C PRO A 140 -6.27 -6.83 23.40
N LEU A 141 -5.77 -6.84 22.17
CA LEU A 141 -4.82 -7.82 21.68
C LEU A 141 -3.42 -7.20 21.80
N ASP A 142 -2.71 -7.50 22.88
CA ASP A 142 -1.31 -7.11 23.01
C ASP A 142 -0.44 -8.18 22.36
N GLY A 143 0.17 -7.86 21.22
CA GLY A 143 0.97 -8.82 20.47
C GLY A 143 1.57 -8.26 19.18
N LYS A 144 2.44 -9.07 18.58
CA LYS A 144 3.07 -8.77 17.30
C LYS A 144 2.71 -9.82 16.26
N ALA A 145 2.55 -9.37 15.01
CA ALA A 145 2.36 -10.24 13.87
C ALA A 145 3.46 -10.04 12.82
N ASP A 146 3.95 -11.16 12.29
CA ASP A 146 4.85 -11.24 11.15
C ASP A 146 4.21 -12.13 10.08
N GLY A 147 4.45 -11.88 8.80
CA GLY A 147 3.80 -12.66 7.77
C GLY A 147 4.02 -12.20 6.34
N THR A 148 3.29 -12.85 5.44
CA THR A 148 3.29 -12.59 4.01
C THR A 148 1.88 -12.46 3.47
N VAL A 149 1.77 -11.73 2.37
CA VAL A 149 0.53 -11.43 1.66
C VAL A 149 0.80 -11.66 0.17
N ASN A 150 0.04 -12.56 -0.45
CA ASN A 150 0.02 -12.76 -1.89
C ASN A 150 -1.44 -12.65 -2.33
N LEU A 151 -1.82 -11.55 -2.97
CA LEU A 151 -3.20 -11.29 -3.38
C LEU A 151 -3.28 -11.05 -4.87
N SER A 152 -4.43 -11.41 -5.45
CA SER A 152 -4.80 -11.12 -6.83
C SER A 152 -6.26 -10.73 -6.94
N PHE A 153 -6.57 -9.83 -7.87
CA PHE A 153 -7.93 -9.38 -8.15
C PHE A 153 -8.05 -8.97 -9.62
N SER A 154 -9.27 -8.95 -10.16
CA SER A 154 -9.55 -8.66 -11.57
C SER A 154 -9.48 -7.16 -11.83
N GLY A 155 -8.56 -6.71 -12.71
CA GLY A 155 -8.42 -5.28 -13.00
C GLY A 155 -8.25 -4.46 -11.71
N THR A 156 -9.15 -3.51 -11.47
CA THR A 156 -9.16 -2.67 -10.25
C THR A 156 -10.24 -3.09 -9.23
N ASP A 157 -10.94 -4.19 -9.46
CA ASP A 157 -12.06 -4.65 -8.64
C ASP A 157 -11.58 -5.45 -7.42
N LEU A 158 -11.38 -4.75 -6.30
CA LEU A 158 -10.97 -5.35 -5.03
C LEU A 158 -12.00 -6.34 -4.47
N ALA A 159 -13.27 -6.32 -4.90
CA ALA A 159 -14.27 -7.29 -4.45
C ALA A 159 -13.97 -8.71 -4.97
N THR A 160 -13.15 -8.82 -6.01
CA THR A 160 -12.71 -10.12 -6.59
C THR A 160 -11.40 -10.63 -5.99
N THR A 161 -10.96 -10.06 -4.86
CA THR A 161 -9.70 -10.43 -4.21
C THR A 161 -9.69 -11.91 -3.83
N SER A 162 -8.61 -12.59 -4.20
CA SER A 162 -8.28 -13.96 -3.84
C SER A 162 -6.77 -14.08 -3.64
N GLY A 163 -6.30 -15.06 -2.87
CA GLY A 163 -4.88 -15.23 -2.62
C GLY A 163 -4.62 -15.93 -1.31
N GLU A 164 -3.46 -15.65 -0.73
CA GLU A 164 -3.01 -16.20 0.54
C GLU A 164 -2.49 -15.10 1.45
N ILE A 165 -2.93 -15.10 2.71
CA ILE A 165 -2.28 -14.37 3.79
C ILE A 165 -1.77 -15.39 4.81
N GLN A 166 -0.45 -15.42 5.02
CA GLN A 166 0.17 -16.23 6.07
C GLN A 166 0.65 -15.31 7.18
N ALA A 167 0.09 -15.44 8.38
CA ALA A 167 0.53 -14.66 9.53
C ALA A 167 0.93 -15.58 10.68
N SER A 168 2.07 -15.28 11.31
CA SER A 168 2.46 -15.82 12.61
C SER A 168 2.21 -14.76 13.68
N LEU A 169 1.38 -15.11 14.65
CA LEU A 169 1.02 -14.24 15.76
C LEU A 169 1.74 -14.68 17.04
N SER A 170 2.38 -13.74 17.71
CA SER A 170 2.76 -13.86 19.12
C SER A 170 2.00 -12.80 19.93
N ALA A 171 0.97 -13.21 20.65
CA ALA A 171 0.16 -12.33 21.48
C ALA A 171 -0.01 -12.85 22.90
N ASN A 172 -0.37 -11.96 23.82
CA ASN A 172 -0.88 -12.31 25.13
C ASN A 172 -2.34 -11.83 25.20
N ALA A 173 -3.27 -12.72 25.47
CA ALA A 173 -4.64 -12.36 25.79
C ALA A 173 -4.88 -12.49 27.30
N GLY A 174 -5.33 -11.41 27.94
CA GLY A 174 -5.69 -11.44 29.36
C GLY A 174 -6.25 -10.10 29.83
N ASN A 175 -7.23 -10.14 30.75
CA ASN A 175 -7.57 -8.97 31.56
C ASN A 175 -6.56 -8.86 32.72
N ALA A 176 -6.36 -7.64 33.23
CA ALA A 176 -5.46 -7.36 34.36
C ALA A 176 -5.73 -8.19 35.64
N ASP A 177 -6.87 -8.89 35.71
CA ASP A 177 -7.29 -9.72 36.85
C ASP A 177 -7.07 -11.25 36.66
N ASP A 178 -6.92 -11.77 35.43
CA ASP A 178 -6.96 -13.22 35.16
C ASP A 178 -5.66 -13.85 34.60
N GLY A 179 -4.59 -13.07 34.46
CA GLY A 179 -3.30 -13.55 33.98
C GLY A 179 -3.20 -13.66 32.45
N ASN A 180 -1.98 -13.50 31.94
CA ASN A 180 -1.70 -13.48 30.50
C ASN A 180 -1.72 -14.90 29.93
N ILE A 181 -2.57 -15.15 28.93
CA ILE A 181 -2.58 -16.39 28.14
C ILE A 181 -1.81 -16.13 26.84
N PRO A 182 -0.63 -16.77 26.62
CA PRO A 182 0.07 -16.65 25.36
C PRO A 182 -0.74 -17.30 24.24
N LEU A 183 -1.02 -16.55 23.19
CA LEU A 183 -1.67 -17.00 21.97
C LEU A 183 -0.61 -17.05 20.86
N ASN A 184 -0.36 -18.26 20.36
CA ASN A 184 0.35 -18.47 19.10
C ASN A 184 -0.67 -18.96 18.07
N GLY A 185 -0.77 -18.27 16.93
CA GLY A 185 -1.72 -18.60 15.88
C GLY A 185 -1.08 -18.51 14.51
N ARG A 186 -1.51 -19.39 13.60
CA ARG A 186 -1.29 -19.26 12.16
C ARG A 186 -2.61 -18.95 11.50
N ILE A 187 -2.65 -17.90 10.69
CA ILE A 187 -3.79 -17.59 9.83
C ILE A 187 -3.35 -17.93 8.40
N GLU A 188 -4.17 -18.72 7.71
CA GLU A 188 -4.11 -19.01 6.28
C GLU A 188 -5.50 -18.66 5.72
N LEU A 189 -5.57 -17.69 4.81
CA LEU A 189 -6.81 -17.15 4.22
C LEU A 189 -6.71 -17.14 2.71
#